data_AF-A0A229UXJ5-F1
#
_entry.id   AF-A0A229UXJ5-F1
#
_cell.length_a   1.000
_cell.length_b   1.000
_cell.length_c   1.000
_cell.angle_alpha   90.00
_cell.angle_beta   90.00
_cell.angle_gamma   90.00
#
_symmetry.space_group_name_H-M   'P 1'
#
loop_
_entity.id
_entity.type
_entity.pdbx_description
1 polymer ?
#
loop_
_entity_poly.entity_id
_entity_poly.type
_entity_poly.pdbx_seq_one_letter_code
_entity_poly.pdbx_strand_id
1 'polypeptide(L)' 'MIILFILFILIMGSFFSGALVLFLQRKKNWGFLMLVLGGISTFLFYYSIYQGWITVPAQGA' A
#
# COMPACT_ATOMS: atom_id res chain seq x y z
N MET A 1 9.01 -12.29 7.75
CA MET A 1 10.03 -11.22 7.64
C MET A 1 9.39 -9.86 7.93
N ILE A 2 9.56 -9.32 9.14
CA ILE A 2 8.90 -8.07 9.59
C ILE A 2 9.20 -6.87 8.66
N ILE A 3 10.37 -6.87 8.03
CA ILE A 3 10.83 -5.81 7.13
C ILE A 3 9.92 -5.72 5.90
N LEU A 4 9.55 -6.85 5.28
CA LEU A 4 8.65 -6.86 4.13
C LEU A 4 7.28 -6.29 4.48
N PHE A 5 6.75 -6.63 5.66
CA PHE A 5 5.49 -6.09 6.16
C PHE A 5 5.52 -4.55 6.23
N ILE A 6 6.56 -4.00 6.87
CA ILE A 6 6.73 -2.55 7.00
C ILE A 6 6.89 -1.88 5.63
N LEU A 7 7.64 -2.52 4.72
CA LEU A 7 7.90 -2.00 3.38
C LEU A 7 6.62 -1.90 2.56
N PHE A 8 5.75 -2.92 2.61
CA PHE A 8 4.45 -2.88 1.96
C PHE A 8 3.53 -1.79 2.54
N ILE A 9 3.50 -1.62 3.86
CA ILE A 9 2.71 -0.56 4.51
C ILE A 9 3.18 0.82 4.07
N LEU A 10 4.50 1.05 4.05
CA LEU A 10 5.08 2.31 3.58
C LEU A 10 4.72 2.60 2.12
N ILE A 11 4.81 1.58 1.25
CA ILE A 11 4.48 1.71 -0.17
C ILE A 11 2.99 2.05 -0.34
N MET A 12 2.09 1.29 0.29
CA MET A 12 0.65 1.56 0.25
C MET A 12 0.33 2.97 0.76
N GLY A 13 0.83 3.32 1.96
CA GLY A 13 0.61 4.63 2.56
C GLY A 13 1.11 5.77 1.68
N SER A 14 2.26 5.59 1.03
CA SER A 14 2.82 6.58 0.12
C SER A 14 1.96 6.78 -1.13
N PHE A 15 1.46 5.70 -1.74
CA PHE A 15 0.57 5.80 -2.90
C PHE A 15 -0.78 6.44 -2.56
N PHE A 16 -1.41 6.06 -1.44
CA PHE A 16 -2.68 6.67 -1.03
C PHE A 16 -2.53 8.14 -0.65
N SER A 17 -1.47 8.49 0.10
CA SER A 17 -1.18 9.88 0.45
C SER A 17 -0.85 10.71 -0.78
N GLY A 18 -0.03 10.18 -1.70
CA GLY A 18 0.29 10.82 -2.97
C GLY A 18 -0.93 11.03 -3.86
N ALA A 19 -1.84 10.04 -3.95
CA ALA A 19 -3.10 10.18 -4.65
C ALA A 19 -3.93 11.34 -4.08
N LEU A 20 -4.07 11.41 -2.76
CA LEU A 20 -4.84 12.44 -2.06
C LEU A 20 -4.26 13.84 -2.33
N VAL A 21 -2.94 14.01 -2.22
CA VAL A 21 -2.25 15.27 -2.54
C VAL A 21 -2.49 15.69 -3.99
N LEU A 22 -2.39 14.76 -4.95
CA LEU A 22 -2.60 15.06 -6.37
C LEU A 22 -4.06 15.42 -6.69
N PHE A 23 -5.03 14.82 -5.98
CA PHE A 23 -6.42 15.22 -6.06
C PHE A 23 -6.64 16.65 -5.56
N LEU A 24 -6.01 17.03 -4.43
CA LEU A 24 -6.05 18.40 -3.91
C LEU A 24 -5.40 19.40 -4.88
N GLN A 25 -4.34 19.01 -5.58
CA GLN A 25 -3.69 19.82 -6.61
C GLN A 25 -4.47 19.88 -7.95
N ARG A 26 -5.70 19.36 -8.02
CA ARG A 26 -6.52 19.24 -9.24
C ARG A 26 -5.87 18.41 -10.37
N LYS A 27 -4.78 17.69 -10.10
CA LYS A 27 -4.10 16.79 -11.05
C LYS A 27 -4.76 15.41 -11.06
N LYS A 28 -6.06 15.39 -11.39
CA LYS A 28 -6.94 14.21 -11.26
C LYS A 28 -6.40 12.96 -11.97
N ASN A 29 -5.83 13.11 -13.17
CA ASN A 29 -5.29 11.97 -13.93
C ASN A 29 -4.14 11.27 -13.19
N TRP A 30 -3.21 12.05 -12.63
CA TRP A 30 -2.10 11.52 -11.84
C TRP A 30 -2.55 10.96 -10.50
N GLY A 31 -3.55 11.59 -9.87
CA GLY A 31 -4.18 11.08 -8.65
C GLY A 31 -4.84 9.72 -8.87
N PHE A 32 -5.52 9.55 -10.01
CA PHE A 32 -6.17 8.28 -10.37
C PHE A 32 -5.14 7.17 -10.62
N LEU A 33 -4.04 7.47 -11.33
CA LEU A 33 -2.92 6.51 -11.50
C LEU A 33 -2.35 6.06 -10.15
N MET A 34 -2.12 6.99 -9.23
CA MET A 34 -1.62 6.69 -7.88
C MET A 34 -2.62 5.86 -7.07
N LEU A 35 -3.93 6.10 -7.23
CA LEU A 35 -4.97 5.31 -6.58
C LEU A 35 -5.02 3.87 -7.12
N VAL A 36 -4.91 3.69 -8.43
CA VAL A 36 -4.83 2.36 -9.06
C VAL A 36 -3.58 1.61 -8.59
N LEU A 37 -2.42 2.27 -8.57
CA LEU A 37 -1.17 1.68 -8.05
C LEU A 37 -1.29 1.33 -6.56
N GLY A 38 -1.92 2.20 -5.77
CA GLY A 38 -2.25 1.93 -4.37
C GLY A 38 -3.11 0.68 -4.23
N GLY A 39 -4.19 0.56 -5.00
CA GLY A 39 -5.05 -0.63 -5.01
C GLY A 39 -4.32 -1.92 -5.39
N ILE A 40 -3.48 -1.88 -6.44
CA ILE A 40 -2.64 -3.02 -6.83
C ILE A 40 -1.67 -3.40 -5.70
N SER A 41 -1.05 -2.42 -5.06
CA SER A 41 -0.13 -2.67 -3.94
C SER A 41 -0.83 -3.30 -2.73
N THR A 42 -2.08 -2.89 -2.45
CA THR A 42 -2.92 -3.51 -1.42
C THR A 42 -3.27 -4.95 -1.76
N PHE A 43 -3.66 -5.22 -3.01
CA PHE A 43 -3.94 -6.58 -3.45
C PHE A 43 -2.69 -7.48 -3.31
N LEU A 44 -1.53 -7.01 -3.76
CA LEU A 44 -0.26 -7.73 -3.64
C LEU A 44 0.13 -7.99 -2.18
N PHE A 45 -0.13 -7.05 -1.28
CA PHE A 45 0.11 -7.24 0.14
C PHE A 45 -0.73 -8.38 0.72
N TYR A 46 -2.05 -8.36 0.52
CA TYR A 46 -2.90 -9.45 0.99
C TYR A 46 -2.55 -10.79 0.33
N TYR A 47 -2.20 -10.78 -0.95
CA TYR A 47 -1.73 -11.97 -1.65
C TYR A 47 -0.42 -12.53 -1.04
N SER A 48 0.51 -11.66 -0.69
CA SER A 48 1.78 -12.06 -0.05
C SER A 48 1.60 -12.59 1.38
N ILE A 49 0.57 -12.13 2.10
CA ILE A 49 0.15 -12.71 3.38
C ILE A 49 -0.44 -14.11 3.14
N TYR A 50 -1.32 -14.26 2.15
CA TYR A 50 -1.93 -15.54 1.80
C TYR A 50 -0.90 -16.61 1.42
N GLN A 51 0.15 -16.23 0.67
CA GLN A 51 1.27 -17.11 0.31
C GLN A 51 2.25 -17.38 1.48
N GLY A 52 2.07 -16.75 2.64
CA GLY A 52 2.96 -16.90 3.79
C GLY A 52 4.32 -16.19 3.65
N TRP A 53 4.50 -15.35 2.63
CA TRP A 53 5.74 -14.58 2.44
C TRP A 53 5.89 -13.48 3.50
N ILE A 54 4.76 -12.91 3.91
CA ILE A 54 4.70 -11.88 4.95
C ILE A 54 4.05 -12.46 6.20
N THR A 55 4.86 -12.50 7.27
CA THR A 55 4.40 -12.80 8.61
C THR A 55 3.85 -11.51 9.23
N VAL A 56 2.54 -11.45 9.46
CA VAL A 56 1.94 -10.39 10.28
C VAL A 56 2.47 -10.58 11.70
N PRO A 57 3.02 -9.53 12.34
CA PRO A 57 3.41 -9.65 13.74
C PRO A 57 2.19 -10.07 14.56
N ALA A 58 2.32 -11.15 15.33
CA ALA A 58 1.31 -11.53 16.29
C ALA A 58 1.06 -10.31 17.19
N GLN A 59 -0.20 -9.84 17.23
CA GLN A 59 -0.62 -8.88 18.24
C GLN A 59 -0.32 -9.54 19.58
N GLY A 60 0.59 -8.95 20.35
CA GLY A 60 1.03 -9.49 21.62
C GLY A 60 -0.17 -9.89 22.48
N ALA A 61 -0.19 -11.15 22.89
CA ALA A 61 -0.99 -11.59 24.02
C ALA A 61 -0.36 -11.06 25.32
#